data_AF-A0A915MK66-F1
#
_entry.id   AF-A0A915MK66-F1
#
_cell.length_a   1.000
_cell.length_b   1.000
_cell.length_c   1.000
_cell.angle_alpha   90.00
_cell.angle_beta   90.00
_cell.angle_gamma   90.00
#
_symmetry.space_group_name_H-M   'P 1'
#
loop_
_entity.id
_entity.type
_entity.pdbx_description
1 polymer ?
#
loop_
_entity_poly.entity_id
_entity_poly.type
_entity_poly.pdbx_seq_one_letter_code
_entity_poly.pdbx_strand_id
1 'polypeptide(L)'
;LGSGRFDQITCQNVSATHADLELQKEANHLLIASSLCLFLPSIPSALFLGTMFDSWSSRKTLFIPLIGLLFADINYILQSICLECSPYLLLFSDLIFGFTGGFTSIIGLFFAYSVRVTPTTFRPTRMALLEGSMGLGGMFGYLLSGQLRQLKNLK
;
A
#
# COMPACT_ATOMS: atom_id res chain seq x y z
N LEU A 1 7.24 -20.50 7.07
CA LEU A 1 6.04 -21.15 6.46
C LEU A 1 5.91 -22.64 6.77
N GLY A 2 5.74 -22.95 8.05
CA GLY A 2 5.21 -24.24 8.49
C GLY A 2 4.11 -23.95 9.49
N SER A 3 3.00 -24.68 9.39
CA SER A 3 1.81 -24.63 10.23
C SER A 3 0.68 -23.73 9.74
N GLY A 4 -0.23 -24.35 8.97
CA GLY A 4 -1.62 -23.92 8.85
C GLY A 4 -2.35 -24.09 10.18
N ARG A 5 -2.15 -23.14 11.10
CA ARG A 5 -2.93 -23.01 12.35
C ARG A 5 -3.12 -21.54 12.69
N PHE A 6 -3.83 -20.80 11.84
CA PHE A 6 -4.61 -19.68 12.35
C PHE A 6 -5.92 -20.28 12.84
N ASP A 7 -5.87 -20.90 14.03
CA ASP A 7 -7.07 -21.41 14.68
C ASP A 7 -8.00 -20.23 14.95
N GLN A 8 -9.29 -20.38 14.66
CA GLN A 8 -10.28 -19.29 14.77
C GLN A 8 -10.32 -18.69 16.19
N ILE A 9 -9.87 -19.48 17.17
CA ILE A 9 -9.72 -19.16 18.59
C ILE A 9 -8.56 -18.17 18.83
N THR A 10 -7.43 -18.28 18.11
CA THR A 10 -6.31 -17.33 18.20
C THR A 10 -6.69 -15.98 17.62
N CYS A 11 -7.48 -15.96 16.53
CA CYS A 11 -7.98 -14.71 15.94
C CYS A 11 -9.01 -13.97 16.80
N GLN A 12 -9.72 -14.67 17.70
CA GLN A 12 -10.68 -14.06 18.64
C GLN A 12 -10.00 -13.49 19.89
N ASN A 13 -8.91 -14.09 20.37
CA ASN A 13 -8.23 -13.63 21.59
C ASN A 13 -6.94 -12.86 21.27
N VAL A 14 -7.10 -11.55 21.05
CA VAL A 14 -5.99 -10.62 20.76
C VAL A 14 -4.94 -10.62 21.88
N SER A 15 -5.38 -10.76 23.13
CA SER A 15 -4.54 -10.79 24.33
C SER A 15 -3.58 -11.99 24.34
N ALA A 16 -4.04 -13.16 23.91
CA ALA A 16 -3.21 -14.36 23.80
C ALA A 16 -2.24 -14.26 22.61
N THR A 17 -2.67 -13.67 21.50
CA THR A 17 -1.84 -13.42 20.31
C THR A 17 -0.67 -12.46 20.62
N HIS A 18 -0.89 -11.46 21.49
CA HIS A 18 0.16 -10.56 21.96
C HIS A 18 1.13 -11.18 22.98
N ALA A 19 0.82 -12.35 23.54
CA ALA A 19 1.72 -13.07 24.43
C ALA A 19 2.69 -13.99 23.67
N ASP A 20 2.32 -14.42 22.45
CA ASP A 20 3.14 -15.28 21.61
C ASP A 20 4.25 -14.49 20.88
N LEU A 21 5.45 -14.53 21.46
CA LEU A 21 6.63 -13.82 20.99
C LEU A 21 7.14 -14.33 19.63
N GLU A 22 7.02 -15.64 19.38
CA GLU A 22 7.44 -16.27 18.12
C GLU A 22 6.52 -15.87 16.94
N LEU A 23 5.21 -15.77 17.19
CA LEU A 23 4.26 -15.33 16.16
C LEU A 23 4.48 -13.87 15.78
N GLN A 24 4.71 -13.01 16.77
CA GLN A 24 5.04 -11.60 16.54
C GLN A 24 6.37 -11.42 15.80
N LYS A 25 7.38 -12.23 16.14
CA LYS A 25 8.68 -12.19 15.49
C LYS A 25 8.57 -12.57 14.01
N GLU A 26 7.86 -13.65 13.69
CA GLU A 26 7.65 -14.08 12.30
C GLU A 26 6.84 -13.04 11.51
N ALA A 27 5.77 -12.49 12.10
CA ALA A 27 4.98 -11.43 11.47
C ALA A 27 5.82 -10.18 11.17
N ASN A 28 6.66 -9.77 12.13
CA ASN A 28 7.57 -8.64 11.93
C ASN A 28 8.60 -8.92 10.82
N HIS A 29 9.15 -10.13 10.75
CA HIS A 29 10.05 -10.50 9.66
C HIS A 29 9.37 -10.42 8.29
N LEU A 30 8.13 -10.89 8.17
CA LEU A 30 7.35 -10.78 6.94
C LEU A 30 7.05 -9.32 6.56
N LEU A 31 6.70 -8.47 7.53
CA LEU A 31 6.47 -7.03 7.30
C LEU A 31 7.74 -6.32 6.81
N ILE A 32 8.88 -6.63 7.42
CA ILE A 32 10.18 -6.07 7.00
C ILE A 32 10.53 -6.56 5.59
N ALA A 33 10.33 -7.85 5.30
CA ALA A 33 10.60 -8.41 3.98
C ALA A 33 9.70 -7.79 2.90
N SER A 34 8.40 -7.63 3.16
CA SER A 34 7.45 -6.94 2.28
C SER A 34 7.86 -5.48 2.03
N SER A 35 8.18 -4.73 3.09
CA SER A 35 8.63 -3.34 2.98
C SER A 35 9.90 -3.22 2.12
N LEU A 36 10.86 -4.12 2.32
CA LEU A 36 12.10 -4.16 1.54
C LEU A 36 11.85 -4.52 0.07
N CYS A 37 10.98 -5.51 -0.17
CA CYS A 37 10.56 -5.92 -1.51
C CYS A 37 9.78 -4.82 -2.25
N LEU A 38 9.12 -3.91 -1.53
CA LEU A 38 8.45 -2.76 -2.10
C LEU A 38 9.44 -1.63 -2.40
N PHE A 39 10.27 -1.24 -1.43
CA PHE A 39 11.13 -0.05 -1.56
C PHE A 39 12.29 -0.25 -2.53
N LEU A 40 12.94 -1.43 -2.54
CA LEU A 40 14.08 -1.70 -3.41
C LEU A 40 13.76 -1.52 -4.91
N PRO A 41 12.67 -2.09 -5.45
CA PRO A 41 12.27 -1.83 -6.84
C PRO A 41 11.51 -0.50 -7.03
N SER A 42 10.86 0.04 -5.99
CA SER A 42 10.09 1.30 -6.10
C SER A 42 10.97 2.52 -6.35
N ILE A 43 12.13 2.63 -5.72
CA ILE A 43 13.04 3.79 -5.92
C ILE A 43 13.50 3.92 -7.39
N PRO A 44 14.10 2.90 -8.02
CA PRO A 44 14.56 3.01 -9.40
C PRO A 44 13.40 3.14 -10.40
N SER A 45 12.28 2.45 -10.18
CA SER A 45 11.10 2.58 -11.04
C SER A 45 10.44 3.95 -10.93
N ALA A 46 10.45 4.58 -9.73
CA ALA A 46 9.97 5.94 -9.53
C ALA A 46 10.80 6.98 -10.25
N LEU A 47 12.12 6.84 -10.21
CA LEU A 47 13.03 7.70 -10.99
C LEU A 47 12.74 7.55 -12.48
N PHE A 48 12.62 6.31 -12.97
CA PHE A 48 12.29 6.04 -14.37
C PHE A 48 10.95 6.67 -14.78
N LEU A 49 9.88 6.45 -14.00
CA LEU A 49 8.57 7.04 -14.25
C LEU A 49 8.58 8.56 -14.17
N GLY A 50 9.38 9.15 -13.29
CA GLY A 50 9.61 10.60 -13.26
C GLY A 50 10.20 11.11 -14.57
N THR A 51 11.26 10.48 -15.08
CA THR A 51 11.85 10.87 -16.38
C THR A 51 10.87 10.67 -17.56
N MET A 52 10.05 9.63 -17.50
CA MET A 52 9.00 9.38 -18.48
C MET A 52 7.87 10.42 -18.40
N PHE A 53 7.54 10.93 -17.21
CA PHE A 53 6.53 11.96 -17.05
C PHE A 53 6.95 13.32 -17.63
N ASP A 54 8.23 13.64 -17.57
CA ASP A 54 8.78 14.87 -18.12
C ASP A 54 8.89 14.82 -19.65
N SER A 55 9.27 13.66 -20.20
CA SER A 55 9.48 13.48 -21.65
C SER A 55 8.21 13.10 -22.44
N TRP A 56 7.32 12.29 -21.86
CA TRP A 56 6.09 11.81 -22.48
C TRP A 56 4.87 12.63 -22.02
N SER A 57 3.69 12.34 -22.59
CA SER A 57 2.42 12.90 -22.14
C SER A 57 2.15 12.56 -20.65
N SER A 58 2.25 13.57 -19.77
CA SER A 58 2.06 13.46 -18.31
C SER A 58 0.86 12.64 -17.86
N ARG A 59 -0.25 12.69 -18.60
CA ARG A 59 -1.48 11.99 -18.23
C ARG A 59 -1.34 10.48 -18.33
N LYS A 60 -0.59 9.97 -19.31
CA LYS A 60 -0.43 8.52 -19.52
C LYS A 60 0.47 7.90 -18.46
N THR A 61 1.53 8.61 -18.05
CA THR A 61 2.46 8.15 -17.02
C THR A 61 1.80 7.99 -15.65
N LEU A 62 0.78 8.80 -15.34
CA LEU A 62 -0.01 8.68 -14.11
C LEU A 62 -0.83 7.39 -14.03
N PHE A 63 -1.32 6.85 -15.16
CA PHE A 63 -2.13 5.64 -15.16
C PHE A 63 -1.31 4.38 -14.84
N ILE A 64 -0.03 4.34 -15.18
CA ILE A 64 0.85 3.18 -14.98
C ILE A 64 0.91 2.74 -13.50
N PRO A 65 1.30 3.62 -12.55
CA PRO A 65 1.35 3.23 -11.14
C PRO A 65 -0.04 3.07 -10.52
N LEU A 66 -1.08 3.74 -11.04
CA LEU A 66 -2.46 3.55 -10.58
C LEU A 66 -2.99 2.15 -10.92
N ILE A 67 -2.71 1.63 -12.11
CA ILE A 67 -3.11 0.27 -12.50
C ILE A 67 -2.34 -0.75 -11.65
N GLY A 68 -1.05 -0.52 -11.39
CA GLY A 68 -0.25 -1.34 -10.49
C GLY A 68 -0.82 -1.39 -9.07
N LEU A 69 -1.26 -0.24 -8.54
CA LEU A 69 -1.91 -0.15 -7.24
C LEU A 69 -3.23 -0.94 -7.19
N LEU A 70 -4.11 -0.73 -8.17
CA LEU A 70 -5.38 -1.46 -8.23
C LEU A 70 -5.18 -2.97 -8.29
N PHE A 71 -4.18 -3.43 -9.04
CA PHE A 71 -3.85 -4.84 -9.11
C PHE A 71 -3.36 -5.37 -7.77
N ALA A 72 -2.50 -4.62 -7.06
CA ALA A 72 -2.05 -4.98 -5.73
C ALA A 72 -3.21 -5.06 -4.74
N ASP A 73 -4.08 -4.04 -4.70
CA ASP A 73 -5.25 -3.99 -3.80
C ASP A 73 -6.20 -5.18 -4.02
N ILE A 74 -6.48 -5.54 -5.29
CA ILE A 74 -7.30 -6.72 -5.61
C ILE A 74 -6.67 -7.99 -5.06
N ASN A 75 -5.35 -8.18 -5.23
CA ASN A 75 -4.65 -9.33 -4.67
C ASN A 75 -4.70 -9.36 -3.15
N TYR A 76 -4.55 -8.21 -2.48
CA TYR A 76 -4.67 -8.10 -1.02
C TYR A 76 -6.09 -8.48 -0.54
N ILE A 77 -7.14 -8.04 -1.23
CA ILE A 77 -8.53 -8.39 -0.90
C ILE A 77 -8.76 -9.89 -1.08
N LEU A 78 -8.29 -10.47 -2.18
CA LEU A 78 -8.39 -11.91 -2.44
C LEU A 78 -7.67 -12.73 -1.36
N GLN A 79 -6.45 -12.33 -0.99
CA GLN A 79 -5.68 -12.96 0.08
C GLN A 79 -6.38 -12.83 1.45
N SER A 80 -7.08 -11.72 1.70
CA SER A 80 -7.85 -11.53 2.94
C SER A 80 -9.06 -12.48 3.04
N ILE A 81 -9.61 -12.91 1.91
CA ILE A 81 -10.70 -13.90 1.86
C ILE A 81 -10.13 -15.33 1.97
N CYS A 82 -9.00 -15.60 1.32
CA CYS A 82 -8.31 -16.90 1.34
C CYS A 82 -7.15 -16.92 2.35
N LEU A 83 -7.47 -16.94 3.64
CA LEU A 83 -6.48 -17.00 4.74
C LEU A 83 -5.61 -18.28 4.73
N GLU A 84 -6.04 -19.32 4.02
CA GLU A 84 -5.29 -20.57 3.85
C GLU A 84 -4.16 -20.48 2.81
N CYS A 85 -4.14 -19.42 2.00
CA CYS A 85 -3.11 -19.22 0.98
C CYS A 85 -1.78 -18.74 1.61
N SER A 86 -0.68 -19.19 1.01
CA SER A 86 0.68 -18.87 1.47
C SER A 86 0.92 -17.35 1.58
N PRO A 87 1.48 -16.85 2.70
CA PRO A 87 1.81 -15.43 2.87
C PRO A 87 2.82 -14.90 1.83
N TYR A 88 3.49 -15.77 1.07
CA TYR A 88 4.40 -15.36 0.00
C TYR A 88 3.70 -14.68 -1.19
N LEU A 89 2.41 -14.92 -1.40
CA LEU A 89 1.64 -14.24 -2.46
C LEU A 89 1.54 -12.73 -2.22
N LEU A 90 1.55 -12.32 -0.95
CA LEU A 90 1.59 -10.91 -0.56
C LEU A 90 2.90 -10.25 -0.99
N LEU A 91 4.04 -10.90 -0.70
CA LEU A 91 5.37 -10.42 -1.10
C LEU A 91 5.50 -10.31 -2.62
N PHE A 92 4.91 -11.24 -3.36
CA PHE A 92 4.91 -11.19 -4.82
C PHE A 92 4.11 -9.99 -5.36
N SER A 93 2.97 -9.69 -4.73
CA SER A 93 2.15 -8.52 -5.07
C SER A 93 2.89 -7.22 -4.79
N ASP A 94 3.58 -7.13 -3.65
CA ASP A 94 4.39 -5.96 -3.28
C ASP A 94 5.58 -5.74 -4.23
N LEU A 95 6.20 -6.83 -4.71
CA LEU A 95 7.26 -6.77 -5.70
C LEU A 95 6.77 -6.20 -7.03
N ILE A 96 5.64 -6.70 -7.54
CA ILE A 96 5.03 -6.20 -8.78
C ILE A 96 4.67 -4.73 -8.62
N PHE A 97 4.01 -4.38 -7.52
CA PHE A 97 3.63 -2.99 -7.25
C PHE A 97 4.85 -2.08 -7.13
N GLY A 98 5.91 -2.55 -6.46
CA GLY A 98 7.20 -1.88 -6.38
C GLY A 98 7.82 -1.64 -7.75
N PHE A 99 7.78 -2.61 -8.67
CA PHE A 99 8.26 -2.42 -10.05
C PHE A 99 7.45 -1.40 -10.85
N THR A 100 6.15 -1.27 -10.56
CA THR A 100 5.30 -0.25 -11.19
C THR A 100 5.48 1.16 -10.61
N GLY A 101 6.43 1.36 -9.69
CA GLY A 101 6.72 2.67 -9.11
C GLY A 101 6.37 2.81 -7.63
N GLY A 102 5.51 1.93 -7.10
CA GLY A 102 5.02 2.01 -5.73
C GLY A 102 4.33 3.34 -5.37
N PHE A 103 4.12 3.55 -4.07
CA PHE A 103 3.50 4.79 -3.56
C PHE A 103 4.33 6.05 -3.82
N THR A 104 5.66 5.93 -3.86
CA THR A 104 6.57 7.07 -4.07
C THR A 104 6.34 7.71 -5.44
N SER A 105 6.19 6.91 -6.49
CA SER A 105 5.87 7.37 -7.84
C SER A 105 4.52 8.07 -7.91
N ILE A 106 3.51 7.48 -7.28
CA ILE A 106 2.14 8.01 -7.29
C ILE A 106 2.14 9.43 -6.71
N ILE A 107 2.68 9.56 -5.49
CA ILE A 107 2.75 10.85 -4.80
C ILE A 107 3.57 11.86 -5.61
N GLY A 108 4.78 11.47 -6.06
CA GLY A 108 5.65 12.33 -6.85
C GLY A 108 4.99 12.85 -8.14
N LEU A 109 4.34 11.96 -8.90
CA LEU A 109 3.65 12.32 -10.13
C LEU A 109 2.41 13.19 -9.88
N PHE A 110 1.66 12.97 -8.79
CA PHE A 110 0.54 13.84 -8.43
C PHE A 110 1.00 15.25 -8.10
N PHE A 111 2.09 15.41 -7.35
CA PHE A 111 2.69 16.72 -7.08
C PHE A 111 3.21 17.38 -8.36
N ALA A 112 3.93 16.65 -9.20
CA ALA A 112 4.43 17.15 -10.48
C ALA A 112 3.30 17.59 -11.42
N TYR A 113 2.23 16.79 -11.52
CA TYR A 113 1.04 17.12 -12.29
C TYR A 113 0.32 18.35 -11.74
N SER A 114 0.23 18.47 -10.41
CA SER A 114 -0.38 19.61 -9.74
C SER A 114 0.33 20.92 -10.10
N VAL A 115 1.67 20.92 -10.10
CA VAL A 115 2.47 22.07 -10.52
C VAL A 115 2.26 22.39 -11.99
N ARG A 116 2.24 21.37 -12.84
CA ARG A 116 2.17 21.53 -14.31
C ARG A 116 0.87 22.17 -14.79
N VAL A 117 -0.26 21.86 -14.16
CA VAL A 117 -1.59 22.36 -14.55
C VAL A 117 -1.92 23.73 -13.91
N THR A 118 -1.18 24.14 -12.87
CA THR A 118 -1.55 25.32 -12.07
C THR A 118 -0.67 26.52 -12.36
N PRO A 119 -1.24 27.73 -12.52
CA PRO A 119 -0.48 28.97 -12.54
C PRO A 119 0.27 29.19 -11.22
N THR A 120 1.42 29.88 -11.28
CA THR A 120 2.39 30.05 -10.19
C THR A 120 1.78 30.55 -8.88
N THR A 121 0.77 31.41 -8.96
CA THR A 121 0.08 32.01 -7.80
C THR A 121 -0.71 31.02 -6.96
N PHE A 122 -1.27 29.96 -7.55
CA PHE A 122 -2.15 29.00 -6.87
C PHE A 122 -1.49 27.64 -6.59
N ARG A 123 -0.23 27.44 -7.00
CA ARG A 123 0.54 26.21 -6.75
C ARG A 123 0.60 25.81 -5.27
N PRO A 124 0.98 26.69 -4.32
CA PRO A 124 1.10 26.29 -2.92
C PRO A 124 -0.26 25.87 -2.33
N THR A 125 -1.35 26.56 -2.67
CA THR A 125 -2.70 26.20 -2.20
C THR A 125 -3.13 24.82 -2.71
N ARG A 126 -2.87 24.49 -3.98
CA ARG A 126 -3.21 23.16 -4.51
C ARG A 126 -2.32 22.05 -3.95
N MET A 127 -1.05 22.32 -3.66
CA MET A 127 -0.17 21.38 -2.98
C MET A 127 -0.65 21.10 -1.55
N ALA A 128 -0.96 22.15 -0.78
CA ALA A 128 -1.49 22.02 0.57
C ALA A 128 -2.81 21.25 0.61
N LEU A 129 -3.69 21.48 -0.38
CA LEU A 129 -4.95 20.72 -0.51
C LEU A 129 -4.69 19.24 -0.81
N LEU A 130 -3.73 18.92 -1.70
CA LEU A 130 -3.36 17.54 -2.00
C LEU A 130 -2.79 16.83 -0.77
N GLU A 131 -1.86 17.46 -0.06
CA GLU A 131 -1.28 16.91 1.18
C GLU A 131 -2.35 16.71 2.27
N GLY A 132 -3.22 17.71 2.46
CA GLY A 132 -4.35 17.60 3.37
C GLY A 132 -5.31 16.46 3.00
N SER A 133 -5.59 16.28 1.70
CA SER A 133 -6.44 15.18 1.23
C SER A 133 -5.82 13.80 1.46
N MET A 134 -4.50 13.66 1.32
CA MET A 134 -3.78 12.42 1.64
C MET A 134 -3.84 12.10 3.14
N GLY A 135 -3.64 13.11 3.99
CA GLY A 135 -3.76 12.97 5.44
C GLY A 135 -5.16 12.57 5.89
N LEU A 136 -6.19 13.23 5.36
CA LEU A 136 -7.59 12.89 5.62
C LEU A 136 -7.94 11.47 5.13
N GLY A 137 -7.49 11.10 3.93
CA GLY A 137 -7.66 9.76 3.39
C GLY A 137 -7.07 8.68 4.30
N GLY A 138 -5.86 8.90 4.81
CA GLY A 138 -5.23 8.02 5.80
C GLY A 138 -6.05 7.91 7.08
N MET A 139 -6.52 9.03 7.63
CA MET A 139 -7.36 9.06 8.84
C MET A 139 -8.64 8.25 8.66
N PHE A 140 -9.40 8.50 7.59
CA PHE A 140 -10.63 7.76 7.30
C PHE A 140 -10.35 6.27 7.03
N GLY A 141 -9.25 5.93 6.36
CA GLY A 141 -8.85 4.54 6.11
C GLY A 141 -8.60 3.77 7.41
N TYR A 142 -7.88 4.36 8.37
CA TYR A 142 -7.63 3.71 9.66
C TYR A 142 -8.90 3.60 10.51
N LEU A 143 -9.74 4.65 10.52
CA LEU A 143 -11.01 4.61 11.25
C LEU A 143 -11.94 3.52 10.70
N LEU A 144 -12.10 3.44 9.38
CA LEU A 144 -12.97 2.46 8.73
C LEU A 144 -12.45 1.02 8.89
N SER A 145 -11.14 0.79 8.76
CA SER A 145 -10.56 -0.55 8.90
C SER A 145 -10.76 -1.11 10.32
N GLY A 146 -10.65 -0.28 11.36
CA GLY A 146 -10.96 -0.66 12.73
C GLY A 146 -12.43 -1.06 12.92
N GLN A 147 -13.36 -0.25 12.41
CA GLN A 147 -14.80 -0.53 12.52
C GLN A 147 -15.20 -1.79 11.73
N LEU A 148 -14.65 -1.98 10.51
CA LEU A 148 -14.91 -3.18 9.71
C LEU A 148 -14.47 -4.46 10.44
N ARG A 149 -13.32 -4.42 11.11
CA ARG A 149 -12.80 -5.56 11.88
C ARG A 149 -13.71 -5.89 13.07
N GLN A 150 -14.21 -4.87 13.77
CA GLN A 150 -15.16 -5.05 14.88
C GLN A 150 -16.48 -5.66 14.41
N LEU A 151 -17.03 -5.18 13.28
CA LEU A 151 -18.26 -5.73 12.69
C LEU A 151 -18.10 -7.19 12.28
N LYS A 152 -16.94 -7.59 11.74
CA LYS A 152 -16.67 -8.98 11.35
C LYS A 152 -16.54 -9.93 12.54
N ASN A 153 -16.12 -9.44 13.71
CA ASN A 153 -16.03 -10.23 14.95
C ASN A 153 -17.37 -10.41 15.68
N LEU A 154 -18.42 -9.65 15.30
CA LEU A 154 -19.75 -9.73 15.91
C LEU A 154 -20.68 -10.75 15.23
N LYS A 155 -20.22 -11.41 14.16
CA LYS A 155 -21.00 -12.37 13.36
C LYS A 155 -20.33 -13.74 13.37
#